data_AF-A0A538GGG4-F1
#
_entry.id   AF-A0A538GGG4-F1
#
_cell.length_a   1.000
_cell.length_b   1.000
_cell.length_c   1.000
_cell.angle_alpha   90.00
_cell.angle_beta   90.00
_cell.angle_gamma   90.00
#
_symmetry.space_group_name_H-M   'P 1'
#
loop_
_entity.id
_entity.type
_entity.pdbx_description
1 polymer ?
#
loop_
_entity_poly.entity_id
_entity_poly.type
_entity_poly.pdbx_seq_one_letter_code
_entity_poly.pdbx_strand_id
1 'polypeptide(L)'
;MAKIESPRELFINNLGSTLTMENEILEMLEELQEEARDQELKQNLAHHHQETQQQIRNLERVFDALGEEPKGQSCPPIEGLEKDGKQSIKQVDDALVDHVILGGAA
;
A
#
# COMPACT_ATOMS: atom_id res chain seq x y z
N MET A 1 8.68 16.66 13.77
CA MET A 1 7.96 15.55 14.45
C MET A 1 8.36 15.54 15.91
N ALA A 2 7.44 15.22 16.82
CA ALA A 2 7.77 14.98 18.22
C ALA A 2 8.70 13.75 18.31
N LYS A 3 9.58 13.72 19.32
CA LYS A 3 10.50 12.61 19.53
C LYS A 3 9.73 11.41 20.08
N ILE A 4 10.05 10.21 19.62
CA ILE A 4 9.54 8.95 20.19
C ILE A 4 10.38 8.61 21.41
N GLU A 5 9.75 8.45 22.56
CA GLU A 5 10.43 8.31 23.86
C GLU A 5 10.18 6.96 24.53
N SER A 6 9.27 6.13 24.00
CA SER A 6 8.96 4.81 24.55
C SER A 6 8.72 3.73 23.49
N PRO A 7 8.91 2.43 23.83
CA PRO A 7 8.55 1.33 22.94
C PRO A 7 7.06 1.33 22.54
N ARG A 8 6.17 1.79 23.43
CA ARG A 8 4.73 1.90 23.15
C ARG A 8 4.46 2.97 22.10
N GLU A 9 5.09 4.14 22.22
CA GLU A 9 4.99 5.19 21.20
C GLU A 9 5.54 4.75 19.85
N LEU A 10 6.67 4.03 19.85
CA LEU A 10 7.24 3.47 18.61
C LEU A 10 6.26 2.49 17.96
N PHE A 11 5.65 1.61 18.74
CA PHE A 11 4.67 0.65 18.25
C PHE A 11 3.43 1.33 17.63
N ILE A 12 2.84 2.30 18.34
CA ILE A 12 1.68 3.07 17.85
C ILE A 12 2.06 3.86 16.59
N ASN A 13 3.25 4.45 16.56
CA ASN A 13 3.72 5.17 15.39
C ASN A 13 3.84 4.26 14.17
N ASN A 14 4.47 3.09 14.34
CA ASN A 14 4.61 2.12 13.26
C ASN A 14 3.25 1.62 12.77
N LEU A 15 2.29 1.33 13.66
CA LEU A 15 0.93 0.96 13.26
C LEU A 15 0.27 2.04 12.41
N GLY A 16 0.46 3.32 12.74
CA GLY A 16 -0.09 4.44 11.98
C GLY A 16 0.55 4.58 10.60
N SER A 17 1.88 4.40 10.52
CA SER A 17 2.60 4.37 9.25
C SER A 17 2.17 3.18 8.37
N THR A 18 2.00 2.00 8.96
CA THR A 18 1.48 0.82 8.23
C THR A 18 0.05 1.07 7.75
N LEU A 19 -0.85 1.61 8.59
CA LEU A 19 -2.21 1.93 8.17
C LEU A 19 -2.22 2.92 6.99
N THR A 20 -1.36 3.94 7.02
CA THR A 20 -1.27 4.88 5.89
C THR A 20 -0.75 4.16 4.64
N MET A 21 0.30 3.35 4.78
CA MET A 21 0.83 2.54 3.68
C MET A 21 -0.23 1.62 3.05
N GLU A 22 -1.03 0.93 3.85
CA GLU A 22 -2.09 0.05 3.32
C GLU A 22 -3.18 0.81 2.57
N ASN A 23 -3.53 2.03 3.01
CA ASN A 23 -4.48 2.87 2.28
C ASN A 23 -3.91 3.32 0.92
N GLU A 24 -2.63 3.69 0.88
CA GLU A 24 -1.97 4.05 -0.39
C GLU A 24 -1.83 2.82 -1.31
N ILE A 25 -1.50 1.64 -0.76
CA ILE A 25 -1.47 0.38 -1.51
C ILE A 25 -2.85 0.03 -2.07
N LEU A 26 -3.92 0.27 -1.32
CA LEU A 26 -5.28 0.00 -1.78
C LEU A 26 -5.60 0.75 -3.07
N GLU A 27 -5.29 2.05 -3.12
CA GLU A 27 -5.48 2.89 -4.31
C GLU A 27 -4.58 2.43 -5.47
N MET A 28 -3.31 2.12 -5.19
CA MET A 28 -2.40 1.60 -6.21
C MET A 28 -2.87 0.28 -6.83
N LEU A 29 -3.40 -0.65 -6.03
CA LEU A 29 -3.88 -1.94 -6.52
C LEU A 29 -5.06 -1.78 -7.48
N GLU A 30 -5.95 -0.82 -7.23
CA GLU A 30 -7.04 -0.48 -8.15
C GLU A 30 -6.49 0.02 -9.50
N GLU A 31 -5.56 0.98 -9.47
CA GLU A 31 -4.93 1.51 -10.70
C GLU A 31 -4.15 0.43 -11.48
N LEU A 32 -3.35 -0.40 -10.80
CA LEU A 32 -2.58 -1.47 -11.43
C LEU A 32 -3.50 -2.51 -12.07
N GLN A 33 -4.66 -2.79 -11.47
CA GLN A 33 -5.65 -3.70 -12.05
C GLN A 33 -6.25 -3.15 -13.36
N GLU A 34 -6.42 -1.83 -13.46
CA GLU A 34 -6.86 -1.16 -14.69
C GLU A 34 -5.80 -1.25 -15.79
N GLU A 35 -4.53 -1.01 -15.46
CA GLU A 35 -3.39 -1.03 -16.38
C GLU A 35 -2.97 -2.43 -16.85
N ALA A 36 -3.15 -3.45 -16.00
CA ALA A 36 -2.82 -4.83 -16.33
C ALA A 36 -3.57 -5.33 -17.57
N ARG A 37 -3.02 -6.28 -18.31
CA ARG A 37 -3.61 -6.83 -19.55
C ARG A 37 -3.92 -8.31 -19.41
N ASP A 38 -3.03 -9.04 -18.78
CA ASP A 38 -3.24 -10.43 -18.42
C ASP A 38 -4.38 -10.61 -17.41
N GLN A 39 -5.23 -11.60 -17.65
CA GLN A 39 -6.43 -11.83 -16.84
C GLN A 39 -6.10 -12.45 -15.48
N GLU A 40 -5.09 -13.30 -15.39
CA GLU A 40 -4.65 -13.89 -14.14
C GLU A 40 -4.01 -12.82 -13.24
N LEU A 41 -3.19 -11.93 -13.83
CA LEU A 41 -2.63 -10.78 -13.12
C LEU A 41 -3.73 -9.87 -12.55
N LYS A 42 -4.75 -9.52 -13.35
CA LYS A 42 -5.89 -8.72 -12.85
C LYS A 42 -6.60 -9.40 -11.68
N GLN A 43 -6.82 -10.71 -11.75
CA GLN A 43 -7.47 -11.46 -10.68
C GLN A 43 -6.63 -11.47 -9.39
N ASN A 44 -5.32 -11.62 -9.52
CA ASN A 44 -4.40 -11.58 -8.39
C ASN A 44 -4.35 -10.19 -7.74
N LEU A 45 -4.33 -9.12 -8.53
CA LEU A 45 -4.40 -7.74 -8.03
C LEU A 45 -5.73 -7.47 -7.32
N ALA A 46 -6.86 -7.92 -7.90
CA ALA A 46 -8.17 -7.82 -7.28
C ALA A 46 -8.26 -8.58 -5.95
N HIS A 47 -7.65 -9.77 -5.89
CA HIS A 47 -7.57 -10.55 -4.67
C HIS A 47 -6.74 -9.83 -3.60
N HIS A 48 -5.56 -9.35 -3.96
CA HIS A 48 -4.70 -8.58 -3.06
C HIS A 48 -5.44 -7.34 -2.55
N HIS A 49 -6.16 -6.61 -3.42
CA HIS A 49 -6.96 -5.47 -3.01
C HIS A 49 -7.97 -5.84 -1.91
N GLN A 50 -8.64 -6.99 -2.01
CA GLN A 50 -9.55 -7.48 -0.95
C GLN A 50 -8.81 -7.83 0.35
N GLU A 51 -7.61 -8.41 0.26
CA GLU A 51 -6.76 -8.68 1.41
C GLU A 51 -6.32 -7.38 2.10
N THR A 52 -5.89 -6.37 1.34
CA THR A 52 -5.52 -5.04 1.82
C THR A 52 -6.67 -4.37 2.56
N GLN A 53 -7.90 -4.43 2.02
CA GLN A 53 -9.08 -3.94 2.75
C GLN A 53 -9.28 -4.65 4.09
N GLN A 54 -8.98 -5.94 4.17
CA GLN A 54 -9.07 -6.68 5.43
C GLN A 54 -7.92 -6.34 6.40
N GLN A 55 -6.73 -6.09 5.88
CA GLN A 55 -5.57 -5.64 6.66
C GLN A 55 -5.83 -4.27 7.28
N ILE A 56 -6.38 -3.32 6.53
CA ILE A 56 -6.84 -2.01 7.03
C ILE A 56 -7.83 -2.19 8.19
N ARG A 57 -8.89 -3.00 8.00
CA ARG A 57 -9.86 -3.29 9.06
C ARG A 57 -9.23 -3.93 10.30
N ASN A 58 -8.18 -4.74 10.12
CA ASN A 58 -7.48 -5.34 11.25
C ASN A 58 -6.66 -4.29 12.02
N LEU A 59 -5.99 -3.38 11.32
CA LEU A 59 -5.24 -2.28 11.91
C LEU A 59 -6.16 -1.33 12.70
N GLU A 60 -7.33 -0.97 12.14
CA GLU A 60 -8.35 -0.18 12.83
C GLU A 60 -8.78 -0.84 14.15
N ARG A 61 -9.06 -2.16 14.13
CA ARG A 61 -9.39 -2.92 15.34
C ARG A 61 -8.26 -2.94 16.37
N VAL A 62 -7.01 -2.93 15.93
CA VAL A 62 -5.85 -2.83 16.84
C VAL A 62 -5.82 -1.46 17.51
N PHE A 63 -6.05 -0.38 16.77
CA PHE A 63 -6.15 0.98 17.34
C PHE A 63 -7.28 1.07 18.38
N ASP A 64 -8.47 0.55 18.06
CA ASP A 64 -9.60 0.47 18.99
C ASP A 64 -9.24 -0.32 20.26
N ALA A 65 -8.59 -1.48 20.12
CA ALA A 65 -8.18 -2.31 21.25
C ALA A 65 -7.12 -1.65 22.14
N LEU A 66 -6.32 -0.74 21.58
CA LEU A 66 -5.31 0.03 22.31
C LEU A 66 -5.86 1.31 22.92
N GLY A 67 -7.09 1.71 22.55
CA GLY A 67 -7.69 2.99 22.96
C GLY A 67 -6.94 4.19 22.37
N GLU A 68 -6.36 4.04 21.18
CA GLU A 68 -5.55 5.05 20.49
C GLU A 68 -6.21 5.40 19.16
N GLU A 69 -6.09 6.66 18.73
CA GLU A 69 -6.55 7.06 17.41
C GLU A 69 -5.40 6.95 16.39
N PRO A 70 -5.67 6.42 15.18
CA PRO A 70 -4.69 6.44 14.11
C PRO A 70 -4.36 7.89 13.74
N LYS A 71 -3.07 8.24 13.83
CA LYS A 71 -2.57 9.50 13.28
C LYS A 71 -2.15 9.23 11.86
N GLY A 72 -2.87 9.81 10.90
CA GLY A 72 -2.44 9.83 9.51
C GLY A 72 -1.05 10.45 9.40
N GLN A 73 -0.13 9.74 8.75
CA GLN A 73 1.22 10.21 8.51
C GLN A 73 1.58 9.88 7.07
N SER A 74 2.13 10.84 6.32
CA SER A 74 2.69 10.55 5.00
C SER A 74 3.65 9.37 5.09
N CYS A 75 3.62 8.53 4.06
CA CYS A 75 4.49 7.37 3.92
C CYS A 75 5.42 7.58 2.70
N PRO A 76 6.49 8.39 2.81
CA PRO A 76 7.37 8.68 1.67
C PRO A 76 7.91 7.45 0.91
N PRO A 77 8.17 6.29 1.56
CA PRO A 77 8.58 5.10 0.83
C PRO A 77 7.52 4.60 -0.17
N ILE A 78 6.24 4.56 0.22
CA ILE A 78 5.20 4.02 -0.66
C ILE A 78 4.81 5.02 -1.75
N GLU A 79 4.77 6.33 -1.44
CA GLU A 79 4.65 7.41 -2.43
C GLU A 79 5.77 7.35 -3.49
N GLY A 80 6.99 7.00 -3.05
CA GLY A 80 8.13 6.79 -3.95
C GLY A 80 7.95 5.59 -4.88
N LEU A 81 7.53 4.45 -4.31
CA LEU A 81 7.26 3.22 -5.08
C LEU A 81 6.13 3.42 -6.10
N GLU A 82 5.05 4.10 -5.70
CA GLU A 82 3.95 4.46 -6.58
C GLU A 82 4.45 5.27 -7.78
N LYS A 83 5.22 6.32 -7.50
CA LYS A 83 5.74 7.23 -8.53
C LYS A 83 6.68 6.50 -9.48
N ASP A 84 7.58 5.68 -8.95
CA ASP A 84 8.54 4.92 -9.75
C ASP A 84 7.80 3.89 -10.63
N GLY A 85 6.81 3.18 -10.08
CA GLY A 85 5.97 2.25 -10.84
C GLY A 85 5.19 2.93 -11.97
N LYS A 86 4.51 4.05 -11.67
CA LYS A 86 3.81 4.88 -12.67
C LYS A 86 4.75 5.38 -13.77
N GLN A 87 5.97 5.73 -13.41
CA GLN A 87 6.98 6.17 -14.37
C GLN A 87 7.45 5.00 -15.24
N SER A 88 7.70 3.83 -14.66
CA SER A 88 8.13 2.63 -15.40
C SER A 88 7.06 2.17 -16.40
N ILE A 89 5.78 2.16 -16.02
CA ILE A 89 4.68 1.80 -16.93
C ILE A 89 4.67 2.73 -18.17
N LYS A 90 4.88 4.04 -17.97
CA LYS A 90 4.93 5.03 -19.07
C LYS A 90 6.18 4.93 -19.95
N GLN A 91 7.23 4.26 -19.49
CA GLN A 91 8.51 4.15 -20.21
C GLN A 91 8.61 2.90 -21.08
N VAL A 92 7.70 1.95 -20.90
CA VAL A 92 7.73 0.68 -21.63
C VAL A 92 6.62 0.60 -22.67
N ASP A 93 6.83 -0.25 -23.67
CA ASP A 93 5.75 -0.60 -24.57
C ASP A 93 4.66 -1.37 -23.82
N ASP A 94 3.44 -1.20 -24.29
CA ASP A 94 2.23 -1.98 -24.02
C ASP A 94 2.43 -3.48 -23.69
N ALA A 95 3.31 -4.16 -24.44
CA ALA A 95 3.59 -5.59 -24.26
C ALA A 95 4.40 -5.92 -22.99
N LEU A 96 4.99 -4.92 -22.35
CA LEU A 96 5.85 -5.04 -21.17
C LEU A 96 5.20 -4.49 -19.89
N VAL A 97 4.02 -3.89 -19.98
CA VAL A 97 3.31 -3.32 -18.81
C VAL A 97 3.13 -4.36 -17.71
N ASP A 98 2.64 -5.56 -18.03
CA ASP A 98 2.43 -6.62 -17.04
C ASP A 98 3.73 -7.07 -16.36
N HIS A 99 4.87 -7.03 -17.07
CA HIS A 99 6.18 -7.33 -16.48
C HIS A 99 6.64 -6.24 -15.51
N VAL A 100 6.34 -4.98 -15.79
CA VAL A 100 6.60 -3.86 -14.87
C VAL A 100 5.74 -4.01 -13.61
N ILE A 101 4.44 -4.29 -13.77
CA ILE A 101 3.52 -4.50 -12.65
C ILE A 101 3.99 -5.67 -11.77
N LEU A 102 4.30 -6.82 -12.37
CA LEU A 102 4.82 -7.98 -11.64
C LEU A 102 6.15 -7.69 -10.94
N GLY A 103 7.04 -6.93 -11.56
CA GLY A 103 8.33 -6.56 -10.98
C GLY A 103 8.20 -5.61 -9.80
N GLY A 104 7.17 -4.75 -9.78
CA GLY A 104 6.88 -3.86 -8.66
C GLY A 104 6.11 -4.52 -7.51
N ALA A 105 5.38 -5.60 -7.80
CA ALA A 105 4.59 -6.35 -6.82
C ALA A 105 5.35 -7.48 -6.11
N ALA A 106 6.61 -7.75 -6.49
CA ALA A 106 7.48 -8.78 -5.92
C ALA A 106 8.33 -8.27 -4.76
#